data_AF-A0ABC9WLS3-F1
#
_entry.id   AF-A0ABC9WLS3-F1
#
_cell.length_a   1.000
_cell.length_b   1.000
_cell.length_c   1.000
_cell.angle_alpha   90.00
_cell.angle_beta   90.00
_cell.angle_gamma   90.00
#
_symmetry.space_group_name_H-M   'P 1'
#
loop_
_entity.id
_entity.type
_entity.pdbx_description
1 polymer ?
#
loop_
_entity_poly.entity_id
_entity_poly.type
_entity_poly.pdbx_seq_one_letter_code
_entity_poly.pdbx_strand_id
1 'polypeptide(L)'
;MVSDLLHHLDMHKSMGLDGIHPRVLRELVEVLTKLLSIIHQQSWLTREVPVYWRLANVTPIYKKGWKEDLGNYRPVSLTSVPGNVMEQIILSAISSTLRKTRSTSSASSEKRRGEETEGEGWRTRRGRKRKKRGKKGKERKGKERKGKERKGKERKGKERKGKERKGRKEENRREEKRREEKRREEKRREEKKKEKKRKEKERKEKKRKGKKRKEKKRKEKKRKEKKRKEEKKEKKRKEKRREEKRREEKRREEKRREEKKREEKRRKEKKRKEKRRKEKKREEKRRKEKKRKEKKRKEKKRKEKKRKEKKRKEKKRKEKKRKEKKRKEKERKGKERKGKERKGKKRKEKKRKEKKRKEKKRKEKKRKEKKRKKKSKQDKDEDNEDR
;
A
#
# COMPACT_ATOMS: atom_id res chain seq x y z
N MET A 1 -16.83 -17.24 16.85
CA MET A 1 -15.53 -17.88 16.51
C MET A 1 -14.46 -16.87 16.09
N VAL A 2 -14.59 -16.19 14.94
CA VAL A 2 -13.58 -15.18 14.52
C VAL A 2 -13.55 -13.99 15.50
N SER A 3 -14.72 -13.45 15.87
CA SER A 3 -14.83 -12.35 16.85
C SER A 3 -14.13 -12.66 18.16
N ASP A 4 -14.38 -13.86 18.71
CA ASP A 4 -13.81 -14.30 19.98
C ASP A 4 -12.29 -14.39 19.92
N LEU A 5 -11.74 -14.92 18.82
CA LEU A 5 -10.29 -14.98 18.60
C LEU A 5 -9.68 -13.58 18.49
N LEU A 6 -10.38 -12.62 17.88
CA LEU A 6 -9.89 -11.24 17.77
C LEU A 6 -9.92 -10.50 19.12
N HIS A 7 -10.92 -10.74 19.97
CA HIS A 7 -10.98 -10.14 21.32
C HIS A 7 -9.86 -10.62 22.25
N HIS A 8 -9.41 -11.86 22.08
CA HIS A 8 -8.34 -12.50 22.86
C HIS A 8 -6.95 -12.36 22.21
N LEU A 9 -6.79 -11.55 21.16
CA LEU A 9 -5.48 -11.26 20.58
C LEU A 9 -4.59 -10.54 21.59
N ASP A 10 -3.37 -11.07 21.75
CA ASP A 10 -2.32 -10.43 22.55
C ASP A 10 -1.84 -9.15 21.85
N MET A 11 -2.14 -8.01 22.46
CA MET A 11 -1.82 -6.68 21.96
C MET A 11 -0.32 -6.36 21.99
N HIS A 12 0.49 -7.12 22.74
CA HIS A 12 1.93 -6.91 22.85
C HIS A 12 2.73 -7.71 21.82
N LYS A 13 2.06 -8.51 20.97
CA LYS A 13 2.72 -9.23 19.89
C LYS A 13 3.16 -8.30 18.76
N SER A 14 4.25 -8.68 18.11
CA SER A 14 4.77 -7.99 16.94
C SER A 14 3.87 -8.21 15.72
N MET A 15 3.76 -7.19 14.87
CA MET A 15 3.07 -7.28 13.58
C MET A 15 3.88 -8.09 12.56
N GLY A 16 3.18 -8.69 11.60
CA GLY A 16 3.78 -9.39 10.47
C GLY A 16 4.27 -8.45 9.37
N LEU A 17 4.64 -9.01 8.22
CA LEU A 17 5.05 -8.24 7.02
C LEU A 17 3.94 -7.37 6.43
N ASP A 18 2.68 -7.69 6.74
CA ASP A 18 1.48 -6.95 6.35
C ASP A 18 1.34 -5.60 7.08
N GLY A 19 2.13 -5.36 8.13
CA GLY A 19 2.11 -4.12 8.91
C GLY A 19 0.85 -3.95 9.77
N ILE A 20 0.06 -5.02 9.95
CA ILE A 20 -1.18 -4.99 10.73
C ILE A 20 -0.84 -5.35 12.18
N HIS A 21 -0.93 -4.36 13.06
CA HIS A 21 -0.69 -4.57 14.48
C HIS A 21 -1.90 -5.25 15.16
N PRO A 22 -1.70 -6.24 16.06
CA PRO A 22 -2.81 -6.91 16.77
C PRO A 22 -3.77 -5.94 17.46
N ARG A 23 -3.24 -4.83 17.98
CA ARG A 23 -4.03 -3.72 18.55
C ARG A 23 -5.11 -3.18 17.61
N VAL A 24 -4.79 -2.99 16.33
CA VAL A 24 -5.75 -2.48 15.34
C VAL A 24 -6.87 -3.48 15.10
N LEU A 25 -6.54 -4.77 15.08
CA LEU A 25 -7.54 -5.83 14.92
C LEU A 25 -8.48 -5.92 16.12
N ARG A 26 -7.96 -5.71 17.34
CA ARG A 26 -8.74 -5.73 18.58
C ARG A 26 -9.60 -4.48 18.80
N GLU A 27 -9.18 -3.32 18.29
CA GLU A 27 -9.98 -2.09 18.35
C GLU A 27 -11.08 -2.08 17.29
N LEU A 28 -10.89 -2.77 16.15
CA LEU A 28 -11.83 -2.78 15.02
C LEU A 28 -12.57 -4.13 14.87
N VAL A 29 -12.74 -4.90 15.95
CA VAL A 29 -13.31 -6.26 15.91
C VAL A 29 -14.69 -6.27 15.26
N GLU A 30 -15.57 -5.34 15.62
CA GLU A 30 -16.95 -5.28 15.12
C GLU A 30 -17.01 -5.20 13.59
N VAL A 31 -16.11 -4.42 12.99
CA VAL A 31 -16.04 -4.21 11.53
C VAL A 31 -15.27 -5.35 10.86
N LEU A 32 -14.12 -5.74 11.44
CA LEU A 32 -13.20 -6.68 10.82
C LEU A 32 -13.66 -8.14 10.92
N THR A 33 -14.48 -8.49 11.91
CA THR A 33 -15.00 -9.85 12.07
C THR A 33 -15.72 -10.31 10.81
N LYS A 34 -16.61 -9.47 10.26
CA LYS A 34 -17.37 -9.82 9.06
C LYS A 34 -16.47 -9.95 7.83
N LEU A 35 -15.53 -9.02 7.66
CA LEU A 35 -14.60 -9.02 6.52
C LEU A 35 -13.65 -10.23 6.55
N LEU A 36 -13.04 -10.50 7.70
CA LEU A 36 -12.14 -11.64 7.86
C LEU A 36 -12.89 -12.97 7.71
N SER A 37 -14.13 -13.07 8.17
CA SER A 37 -14.95 -14.27 7.98
C SER A 37 -15.18 -14.56 6.49
N ILE A 38 -15.51 -13.54 5.69
CA ILE A 38 -15.67 -13.68 4.23
C ILE A 38 -14.36 -14.12 3.58
N ILE A 39 -13.23 -13.50 3.94
CA ILE A 39 -11.92 -13.85 3.38
C ILE A 39 -11.53 -15.28 3.76
N HIS A 40 -11.75 -15.68 5.02
CA HIS A 40 -11.43 -17.01 5.49
C HIS A 40 -12.26 -18.08 4.78
N GLN A 41 -13.55 -17.83 4.62
CA GLN A 41 -14.46 -18.75 3.93
C GLN A 41 -14.10 -18.86 2.44
N GLN A 42 -13.79 -17.74 1.79
CA GLN A 42 -13.34 -17.74 0.40
C GLN A 42 -12.05 -18.54 0.25
N SER A 43 -11.08 -18.31 1.13
CA SER A 43 -9.79 -19.02 1.12
C SER A 43 -9.94 -20.53 1.33
N TRP A 44 -10.88 -20.94 2.19
CA TRP A 44 -11.21 -22.35 2.39
C TRP A 44 -11.80 -23.00 1.14
N LEU A 45 -12.71 -22.31 0.45
CA LEU A 45 -13.38 -22.81 -0.76
C LEU A 45 -12.44 -22.85 -1.97
N THR A 46 -11.65 -21.80 -2.19
CA THR A 46 -10.75 -21.70 -3.34
C THR A 46 -9.43 -22.44 -3.12
N ARG A 47 -9.12 -22.84 -1.88
CA ARG A 47 -7.81 -23.35 -1.45
C ARG A 47 -6.67 -22.37 -1.67
N GLU A 48 -6.99 -21.08 -1.87
CA GLU A 48 -6.01 -20.02 -2.09
C GLU A 48 -5.95 -19.10 -0.86
N VAL A 49 -4.75 -18.97 -0.29
CA VAL A 49 -4.49 -18.06 0.85
C VAL A 49 -3.86 -16.77 0.34
N PRO A 50 -4.26 -15.58 0.81
CA PRO A 50 -3.64 -14.31 0.43
C PRO A 50 -2.11 -14.34 0.52
N VAL A 51 -1.44 -13.81 -0.49
CA VAL A 51 0.03 -13.89 -0.60
C VAL A 51 0.73 -13.34 0.65
N TYR A 52 0.26 -12.22 1.17
CA TYR A 52 0.82 -11.58 2.38
C TYR A 52 0.68 -12.42 3.64
N TRP A 53 -0.26 -13.37 3.69
CA TRP A 53 -0.40 -14.28 4.84
C TRP A 53 0.58 -15.45 4.78
N ARG A 54 1.06 -15.78 3.57
CA ARG A 54 2.07 -16.82 3.34
C ARG A 54 3.51 -16.34 3.58
N LEU A 55 3.70 -15.02 3.66
CA LEU A 55 5.02 -14.42 3.88
C LEU A 55 5.25 -14.21 5.38
N ALA A 56 6.49 -14.47 5.83
CA ALA A 56 6.90 -14.24 7.20
C ALA A 56 8.24 -13.50 7.27
N ASN A 57 8.39 -12.61 8.25
CA ASN A 57 9.68 -12.00 8.53
C ASN A 57 10.51 -12.95 9.42
N VAL A 58 11.57 -13.53 8.87
CA VAL A 58 12.44 -14.47 9.59
C VAL A 58 13.51 -13.71 10.34
N THR A 59 13.37 -13.62 11.66
CA THR A 59 14.35 -12.94 12.52
C THR A 59 15.17 -13.98 13.28
N PRO A 60 16.51 -13.97 13.17
CA PRO A 60 17.36 -14.87 13.94
C PRO A 60 17.41 -14.41 15.41
N ILE A 61 16.92 -15.24 16.32
CA ILE A 61 17.00 -15.01 17.76
C ILE A 61 18.16 -15.82 18.33
N TYR A 62 19.09 -15.12 18.97
CA TYR A 62 20.24 -15.73 19.63
C TYR A 62 19.78 -16.57 20.83
N LYS A 63 20.22 -17.83 20.91
CA LYS A 63 19.96 -18.70 22.06
C LYS A 63 21.07 -18.68 23.10
N LYS A 64 22.23 -19.27 22.80
CA LYS A 64 23.36 -19.42 23.75
C LYS A 64 24.65 -19.74 22.98
N GLY A 65 25.83 -19.56 23.61
CA GLY A 65 27.13 -19.87 23.00
C GLY A 65 27.91 -18.64 22.51
N TRP A 66 28.59 -18.79 21.37
CA TRP A 66 29.35 -17.71 20.74
C TRP A 66 28.45 -17.03 19.70
N LYS A 67 28.41 -15.69 19.67
CA LYS A 67 27.49 -14.93 18.81
C LYS A 67 27.92 -14.93 17.34
N GLU A 68 29.14 -15.35 17.07
CA GLU A 68 29.73 -15.43 15.75
C GLU A 68 29.38 -16.74 15.01
N ASP A 69 28.91 -17.75 15.74
CA ASP A 69 28.49 -19.03 15.18
C ASP A 69 26.98 -19.00 14.85
N LEU A 70 26.67 -19.23 13.56
CA LEU A 70 25.32 -19.20 13.02
C LEU A 70 24.44 -20.30 13.62
N GLY A 71 25.01 -21.42 14.08
CA GLY A 71 24.28 -22.51 14.73
C GLY A 71 23.65 -22.13 16.08
N ASN A 72 24.07 -21.02 16.67
CA ASN A 72 23.58 -20.53 17.95
C ASN A 72 22.33 -19.63 17.84
N TYR A 73 21.82 -19.43 16.63
CA TYR A 73 20.61 -18.66 16.36
C TYR A 73 19.46 -19.58 15.97
N ARG A 74 18.24 -19.22 16.37
CA ARG A 74 17.03 -19.85 15.86
C ARG A 74 16.25 -18.88 14.99
N PRO A 75 15.86 -19.29 13.77
CA PRO A 75 14.96 -18.47 12.97
C PRO A 75 13.58 -18.45 13.64
N VAL A 76 13.06 -17.26 13.91
CA VAL A 76 11.66 -17.06 14.32
C VAL A 76 10.94 -16.32 13.19
N SER A 77 9.88 -16.94 12.70
CA SER A 77 9.05 -16.41 11.61
C SER A 77 7.90 -15.59 12.21
N LEU A 78 7.88 -14.29 11.94
CA LEU A 78 6.74 -13.43 12.26
C LEU A 78 5.76 -13.44 11.08
N THR A 79 4.68 -14.18 11.24
CA THR A 79 3.58 -14.35 10.28
C THR A 79 2.51 -13.26 10.43
N SER A 80 1.65 -13.13 9.41
CA SER A 80 0.51 -12.20 9.41
C SER A 80 -0.45 -12.46 10.57
N VAL A 81 -0.92 -11.40 11.25
CA VAL A 81 -1.84 -11.55 12.39
C VAL A 81 -3.19 -12.12 11.96
N PRO A 82 -3.84 -11.63 10.88
CA PRO A 82 -5.02 -12.29 10.30
C PRO A 82 -4.77 -13.75 9.88
N GLY A 83 -3.61 -14.04 9.29
CA GLY A 83 -3.21 -15.41 8.92
C GLY A 83 -3.14 -16.34 10.13
N ASN A 84 -2.55 -15.89 11.24
CA ASN A 84 -2.49 -16.64 12.49
C ASN A 84 -3.88 -16.93 13.08
N VAL A 85 -4.84 -16.02 12.90
CA VAL A 85 -6.23 -16.25 13.34
C VAL A 85 -6.87 -17.38 12.53
N MET A 86 -6.66 -17.41 11.21
CA MET A 86 -7.09 -18.53 10.37
C MET A 86 -6.43 -19.85 10.78
N GLU A 87 -5.11 -19.84 11.04
CA GLU A 87 -4.39 -21.03 11.51
C GLU A 87 -4.98 -21.56 12.83
N GLN A 88 -5.33 -20.69 13.78
CA GLN A 88 -5.96 -21.11 15.03
C GLN A 88 -7.34 -21.74 14.81
N ILE A 89 -8.13 -21.23 13.86
CA ILE A 89 -9.43 -21.84 13.51
C ILE A 89 -9.21 -23.25 12.97
N ILE A 90 -8.27 -23.42 12.05
CA ILE A 90 -7.92 -24.72 11.45
C ILE A 90 -7.37 -25.67 12.52
N LEU A 91 -6.44 -25.20 13.35
CA LEU A 91 -5.85 -25.98 14.46
C LEU A 91 -6.92 -26.41 15.47
N SER A 92 -7.88 -25.55 15.78
CA SER A 92 -9.00 -25.87 16.68
C SER A 92 -9.89 -26.96 16.07
N ALA A 93 -10.21 -26.86 14.78
CA ALA A 93 -10.98 -27.87 14.05
C ALA A 93 -10.27 -29.23 14.02
N ILE A 94 -8.99 -29.26 13.64
CA ILE A 94 -8.18 -30.49 13.60
C ILE A 94 -7.98 -31.07 15.00
N SER A 95 -7.73 -30.23 16.01
CA SER A 95 -7.56 -30.70 17.39
C SER A 95 -8.86 -31.29 17.94
N SER A 96 -10.01 -30.74 17.57
CA SER A 96 -11.32 -31.26 17.94
C SER A 96 -11.59 -32.63 17.31
N THR A 97 -11.32 -32.79 16.00
CA THR A 97 -11.46 -34.09 15.33
C THR A 97 -10.49 -35.13 15.88
N LEU A 98 -9.22 -34.75 16.10
CA LEU A 98 -8.23 -35.64 16.68
C LEU A 98 -8.57 -36.05 18.11
N ARG A 99 -9.16 -35.16 18.92
CA ARG A 99 -9.64 -35.53 20.26
C ARG A 99 -10.78 -36.53 20.18
N LYS A 100 -11.72 -36.35 19.25
CA LYS A 100 -12.82 -37.32 19.03
C LYS A 100 -12.32 -38.69 18.58
N THR A 101 -11.36 -38.74 17.66
CA THR A 101 -10.78 -40.01 17.18
C THR A 101 -9.85 -40.68 18.21
N ARG A 102 -9.22 -39.90 19.09
CA ARG A 102 -8.40 -40.42 20.19
C ARG A 102 -9.24 -40.88 21.38
N SER A 103 -10.43 -40.33 21.59
CA SER A 103 -11.42 -40.90 22.51
C SER A 103 -11.94 -42.26 22.06
N THR A 104 -11.82 -42.60 20.78
CA THR A 104 -12.15 -43.93 20.21
C THR A 104 -10.95 -44.86 20.07
N SER A 105 -9.72 -44.36 20.27
CA SER A 105 -8.47 -45.11 20.14
C SER A 105 -7.65 -44.93 21.42
N SER A 106 -7.86 -45.83 22.38
CA SER A 106 -7.14 -45.91 23.64
C SER A 106 -5.69 -46.39 23.45
N ALA A 107 -4.85 -45.63 22.76
CA ALA A 107 -3.41 -45.84 22.75
C ALA A 107 -2.65 -44.59 22.32
N SER A 108 -1.58 -44.30 23.06
CA SER A 108 -0.57 -43.28 22.82
C SER A 108 -0.89 -41.88 23.33
N SER A 109 -0.34 -41.55 24.50
CA SER A 109 -0.30 -40.22 25.14
C SER A 109 1.11 -39.62 25.02
N GLU A 110 1.35 -38.77 24.03
CA GLU A 110 2.56 -37.95 23.96
C GLU A 110 2.39 -36.62 24.72
N LYS A 111 3.36 -36.36 25.59
CA LYS A 111 3.39 -35.38 26.68
C LYS A 111 3.64 -33.95 26.16
N ARG A 112 2.76 -33.01 26.51
CA ARG A 112 3.14 -31.59 26.73
C ARG A 112 2.38 -30.99 27.90
N ARG A 113 3.10 -30.69 28.98
CA ARG A 113 2.85 -29.57 29.90
C ARG A 113 4.19 -29.20 30.54
N GLY A 114 4.41 -27.89 30.75
CA GLY A 114 5.72 -27.25 30.83
C GLY A 114 6.56 -27.52 32.08
N GLU A 115 7.84 -27.22 31.95
CA GLU A 115 8.79 -27.03 33.04
C GLU A 115 9.81 -25.96 32.60
N GLU A 116 9.89 -24.88 33.38
CA GLU A 116 10.99 -23.94 33.39
C GLU A 116 12.23 -24.70 33.85
N THR A 117 13.24 -24.85 32.98
CA THR A 117 14.51 -25.45 33.39
C THR A 117 15.30 -24.43 34.19
N GLU A 118 15.13 -24.45 35.52
CA GLU A 118 16.11 -23.92 36.44
C GLU A 118 17.46 -24.62 36.24
N GLY A 119 18.53 -23.83 36.34
CA GLY A 119 19.87 -24.22 35.92
C GLY A 119 20.49 -25.32 36.80
N GLU A 120 20.55 -26.53 36.27
CA GLU A 120 21.45 -27.56 36.78
C GLU A 120 22.84 -27.46 36.15
N GLY A 121 23.87 -27.45 37.01
CA GLY A 121 25.16 -28.04 36.67
C GLY A 121 26.37 -27.11 36.63
N TRP A 122 27.00 -26.88 37.79
CA TRP A 122 28.46 -27.04 37.97
C TRP A 122 28.76 -27.51 39.41
N ARG A 123 28.65 -28.82 39.65
CA ARG A 123 29.30 -29.46 40.81
C ARG A 123 30.81 -29.50 40.54
N THR A 124 31.56 -28.52 41.06
CA THR A 124 33.01 -28.62 41.10
C THR A 124 33.48 -29.64 42.14
N ARG A 125 34.00 -30.74 41.61
CA ARG A 125 34.93 -31.72 42.20
C ARG A 125 35.82 -31.11 43.31
N ARG A 126 35.53 -31.44 44.58
CA ARG A 126 36.43 -31.23 45.72
C ARG A 126 37.71 -32.04 45.52
N GLY A 127 38.78 -31.37 45.12
CA GLY A 127 40.13 -31.91 45.17
C GLY A 127 40.62 -32.06 46.61
N ARG A 128 40.75 -33.32 47.05
CA ARG A 128 41.52 -33.78 48.22
C ARG A 128 42.84 -33.00 48.34
N LYS A 129 42.98 -32.19 49.40
CA LYS A 129 44.25 -31.57 49.78
C LYS A 129 45.10 -32.62 50.49
N ARG A 130 46.00 -33.24 49.73
CA ARG A 130 46.98 -34.22 50.19
C ARG A 130 48.01 -33.52 51.08
N LYS A 131 48.04 -33.90 52.36
CA LYS A 131 49.00 -33.50 53.40
C LYS A 131 50.38 -34.02 52.98
N LYS A 132 51.28 -33.16 52.49
CA LYS A 132 52.71 -33.51 52.33
C LYS A 132 53.44 -33.12 53.63
N ARG A 133 53.38 -34.02 54.63
CA ARG A 133 54.31 -34.01 55.76
C ARG A 133 55.65 -34.53 55.23
N GLY A 134 56.66 -33.67 55.17
CA GLY A 134 58.03 -34.10 54.95
C GLY A 134 58.51 -34.91 56.16
N LYS A 135 58.89 -36.17 55.90
CA LYS A 135 59.76 -36.97 56.77
C LYS A 135 61.06 -36.19 56.99
N LYS A 136 61.48 -36.02 58.25
CA LYS A 136 62.90 -35.91 58.60
C LYS A 136 63.17 -37.00 59.63
N GLY A 137 64.19 -37.80 59.34
CA GLY A 137 64.48 -39.06 60.01
C GLY A 137 64.71 -38.91 61.51
N LYS A 138 64.33 -39.97 62.23
CA LYS A 138 64.93 -40.34 63.50
C LYS A 138 66.37 -40.76 63.21
N GLU A 139 67.30 -40.20 63.95
CA GLU A 139 68.57 -40.86 64.22
C GLU A 139 68.68 -41.03 65.74
N ARG A 140 68.77 -42.29 66.14
CA ARG A 140 69.16 -42.79 67.46
C ARG A 140 70.62 -43.22 67.33
N LYS A 141 71.49 -42.78 68.25
CA LYS A 141 72.68 -43.46 68.83
C LYS A 141 73.50 -42.37 69.54
N GLY A 142 74.11 -42.55 70.71
CA GLY A 142 74.22 -43.71 71.57
C GLY A 142 74.38 -43.27 73.03
N LYS A 143 73.89 -44.10 73.94
CA LYS A 143 74.33 -44.13 75.33
C LYS A 143 75.62 -44.92 75.35
N GLU A 144 76.67 -44.40 75.96
CA GLU A 144 77.82 -45.19 76.39
C GLU A 144 77.78 -45.31 77.92
N ARG A 145 77.93 -46.54 78.40
CA ARG A 145 77.91 -46.92 79.81
C ARG A 145 79.34 -47.19 80.28
N LYS A 146 79.73 -46.54 81.37
CA LYS A 146 80.55 -46.99 82.51
C LYS A 146 81.78 -47.89 82.24
N GLY A 147 82.96 -47.32 82.45
CA GLY A 147 84.07 -48.00 83.14
C GLY A 147 84.05 -47.64 84.63
N LYS A 148 83.92 -48.64 85.50
CA LYS A 148 84.21 -48.56 86.94
C LYS A 148 85.64 -49.09 87.10
N GLU A 149 86.49 -48.34 87.79
CA GLU A 149 87.76 -48.86 88.32
C GLU A 149 87.75 -48.70 89.84
N ARG A 150 88.11 -49.77 90.55
CA ARG A 150 88.09 -49.87 92.03
C ARG A 150 89.51 -49.74 92.57
N LYS A 151 89.67 -48.73 93.44
CA LYS A 151 90.45 -48.65 94.69
C LYS A 151 91.81 -49.38 94.78
N GLY A 152 92.88 -48.58 94.88
CA GLY A 152 93.99 -48.81 95.81
C GLY A 152 93.92 -47.81 96.97
N LYS A 153 93.96 -48.30 98.21
CA LYS A 153 94.15 -47.48 99.42
C LYS A 153 95.65 -47.39 99.67
N GLU A 154 96.17 -46.18 99.89
CA GLU A 154 97.46 -46.01 100.56
C GLU A 154 97.38 -44.87 101.58
N ARG A 155 98.17 -45.03 102.65
CA ARG A 155 98.03 -44.37 103.96
C ARG A 155 98.61 -42.94 103.98
N LYS A 156 98.19 -42.23 105.02
CA LYS A 156 98.48 -40.83 105.39
C LYS A 156 99.98 -40.47 105.35
N GLY A 157 100.24 -39.29 104.78
CA GLY A 157 101.35 -38.41 105.17
C GLY A 157 100.80 -36.98 105.30
N LYS A 158 100.90 -36.39 106.50
CA LYS A 158 100.63 -34.97 106.74
C LYS A 158 101.85 -34.18 106.27
N GLU A 159 101.70 -33.15 105.45
CA GLU A 159 102.25 -31.82 105.75
C GLU A 159 101.88 -30.72 104.73
N ARG A 160 101.81 -29.50 105.27
CA ARG A 160 102.00 -28.18 104.63
C ARG A 160 100.92 -27.67 103.67
N LYS A 161 99.84 -27.17 104.28
CA LYS A 161 99.01 -26.08 103.74
C LYS A 161 99.83 -24.79 103.67
N GLY A 162 99.86 -24.15 102.51
CA GLY A 162 100.18 -22.73 102.43
C GLY A 162 100.89 -22.27 101.16
N LYS A 163 100.22 -22.37 99.99
CA LYS A 163 100.37 -21.47 98.82
C LYS A 163 99.52 -21.92 97.59
N GLU A 164 99.08 -23.18 97.52
CA GLU A 164 98.27 -23.70 96.39
C GLU A 164 96.79 -23.23 96.33
N ARG A 165 96.21 -22.77 97.44
CA ARG A 165 94.81 -22.30 97.46
C ARG A 165 94.59 -20.97 96.72
N LYS A 166 95.65 -20.17 96.48
CA LYS A 166 95.57 -18.89 95.76
C LYS A 166 95.57 -19.09 94.24
N GLY A 167 96.44 -19.98 93.74
CA GLY A 167 96.49 -20.37 92.31
C GLY A 167 95.21 -21.05 91.82
N ARG A 168 94.64 -21.98 92.60
CA ARG A 168 93.39 -22.68 92.23
C ARG A 168 92.15 -21.77 92.21
N LYS A 169 92.11 -20.75 93.07
CA LYS A 169 91.07 -19.71 93.05
C LYS A 169 91.20 -18.80 91.83
N GLU A 170 92.43 -18.46 91.45
CA GLU A 170 92.70 -17.63 90.29
C GLU A 170 92.44 -18.36 88.97
N GLU A 171 92.78 -19.64 88.89
CA GLU A 171 92.47 -20.52 87.75
C GLU A 171 90.95 -20.71 87.58
N ASN A 172 90.21 -20.98 88.65
CA ASN A 172 88.74 -21.04 88.61
C ASN A 172 88.12 -19.70 88.17
N ARG A 173 88.69 -18.56 88.60
CA ARG A 173 88.23 -17.23 88.16
C ARG A 173 88.52 -16.98 86.67
N ARG A 174 89.64 -17.48 86.15
CA ARG A 174 89.98 -17.44 84.72
C ARG A 174 89.09 -18.37 83.91
N GLU A 175 88.79 -19.56 84.42
CA GLU A 175 87.91 -20.52 83.77
C GLU A 175 86.45 -20.03 83.75
N GLU A 176 85.98 -19.42 84.83
CA GLU A 176 84.68 -18.76 84.91
C GLU A 176 84.57 -17.60 83.92
N LYS A 177 85.61 -16.74 83.82
CA LYS A 177 85.69 -15.70 82.78
C LYS A 177 85.62 -16.28 81.37
N ARG A 178 86.33 -17.38 81.07
CA ARG A 178 86.26 -18.08 79.77
C ARG A 178 84.86 -18.65 79.50
N ARG A 179 84.18 -19.20 80.52
CA ARG A 179 82.80 -19.71 80.40
C ARG A 179 81.81 -18.58 80.19
N GLU A 180 81.99 -17.46 80.88
CA GLU A 180 81.17 -16.26 80.71
C GLU A 180 81.35 -15.64 79.32
N GLU A 181 82.60 -15.58 78.84
CA GLU A 181 82.92 -15.13 77.48
C GLU A 181 82.29 -16.05 76.41
N LYS A 182 82.37 -17.38 76.58
CA LYS A 182 81.67 -18.34 75.70
C LYS A 182 80.15 -18.12 75.70
N ARG A 183 79.53 -17.89 76.86
CA ARG A 183 78.09 -17.57 76.96
C ARG A 183 77.75 -16.26 76.27
N ARG A 184 78.59 -15.23 76.41
CA ARG A 184 78.44 -13.93 75.72
C ARG A 184 78.58 -14.10 74.21
N GLU A 185 79.54 -14.91 73.75
CA GLU A 185 79.74 -15.20 72.34
C GLU A 185 78.57 -16.00 71.75
N GLU A 186 78.03 -16.97 72.49
CA GLU A 186 76.86 -17.73 72.11
C GLU A 186 75.60 -16.86 72.00
N LYS A 187 75.37 -15.97 72.99
CA LYS A 187 74.29 -14.95 72.93
C LYS A 187 74.44 -14.06 71.70
N ARG A 188 75.64 -13.55 71.40
CA ARG A 188 75.93 -12.77 70.19
C ARG A 188 75.65 -13.56 68.91
N ARG A 189 76.01 -14.85 68.86
CA ARG A 189 75.72 -15.74 67.73
C ARG A 189 74.21 -15.98 67.57
N GLU A 190 73.48 -16.13 68.68
CA GLU A 190 72.03 -16.31 68.67
C GLU A 190 71.29 -15.04 68.21
N GLU A 191 71.71 -13.86 68.68
CA GLU A 191 71.22 -12.56 68.23
C GLU A 191 71.45 -12.36 66.74
N LYS A 192 72.66 -12.63 66.23
CA LYS A 192 72.96 -12.60 64.79
C LYS A 192 72.06 -13.56 63.99
N LYS A 193 71.74 -14.75 64.51
CA LYS A 193 70.79 -15.69 63.87
C LYS A 193 69.35 -15.14 63.87
N LYS A 194 68.90 -14.52 64.97
CA LYS A 194 67.57 -13.88 65.07
C LYS A 194 67.45 -12.69 64.11
N GLU A 195 68.48 -11.87 64.02
CA GLU A 195 68.56 -10.73 63.11
C GLU A 195 68.51 -11.18 61.63
N LYS A 196 69.29 -12.21 61.25
CA LYS A 196 69.23 -12.80 59.90
C LYS A 196 67.82 -13.30 59.56
N LYS A 197 67.14 -13.99 60.49
CA LYS A 197 65.75 -14.44 60.30
C LYS A 197 64.76 -13.27 60.15
N ARG A 198 64.94 -12.17 60.89
CA ARG A 198 64.11 -10.96 60.77
C ARG A 198 64.29 -10.29 59.39
N LYS A 199 65.55 -10.09 58.97
CA LYS A 199 65.91 -9.55 57.65
C LYS A 199 65.35 -10.41 56.51
N GLU A 200 65.38 -11.74 56.64
CA GLU A 200 64.80 -12.65 55.65
C GLU A 200 63.27 -12.56 55.57
N LYS A 201 62.57 -12.48 56.71
CA LYS A 201 61.12 -12.27 56.77
C LYS A 201 60.73 -10.95 56.08
N GLU A 202 61.45 -9.87 56.37
CA GLU A 202 61.21 -8.56 55.77
C GLU A 202 61.42 -8.57 54.24
N ARG A 203 62.49 -9.22 53.76
CA ARG A 203 62.74 -9.43 52.32
C ARG A 203 61.61 -10.22 51.65
N LYS A 204 61.11 -11.28 52.28
CA LYS A 204 59.97 -12.08 51.77
C LYS A 204 58.68 -11.25 51.72
N GLU A 205 58.43 -10.41 52.72
CA GLU A 205 57.28 -9.53 52.76
C GLU A 205 57.34 -8.44 51.68
N LYS A 206 58.50 -7.78 51.49
CA LYS A 206 58.74 -6.83 50.39
C LYS A 206 58.50 -7.48 49.02
N LYS A 207 58.99 -8.71 48.80
CA LYS A 207 58.72 -9.50 47.57
C LYS A 207 57.22 -9.77 47.37
N ARG A 208 56.48 -10.16 48.43
CA ARG A 208 55.02 -10.38 48.37
C ARG A 208 54.26 -9.10 48.03
N LYS A 209 54.57 -7.98 48.70
CA LYS A 209 53.97 -6.66 48.42
C LYS A 209 54.25 -6.21 46.98
N GLY A 210 55.48 -6.43 46.50
CA GLY A 210 55.86 -6.18 45.10
C GLY A 210 55.03 -6.97 44.09
N LYS A 211 54.85 -8.29 44.31
CA LYS A 211 54.00 -9.14 43.45
C LYS A 211 52.53 -8.66 43.44
N LYS A 212 51.97 -8.33 44.62
CA LYS A 212 50.59 -7.82 44.74
C LYS A 212 50.39 -6.48 44.01
N ARG A 213 51.37 -5.57 44.09
CA ARG A 213 51.36 -4.29 43.34
C ARG A 213 51.41 -4.53 41.83
N LYS A 214 52.28 -5.42 41.34
CA LYS A 214 52.37 -5.78 39.90
C LYS A 214 51.06 -6.39 39.39
N GLU A 215 50.43 -7.26 40.17
CA GLU A 215 49.15 -7.85 39.81
C GLU A 215 48.02 -6.81 39.74
N LYS A 216 47.96 -5.87 40.70
CA LYS A 216 47.00 -4.75 40.68
C LYS A 216 47.16 -3.90 39.42
N LYS A 217 48.41 -3.52 39.06
CA LYS A 217 48.72 -2.79 37.81
C LYS A 217 48.27 -3.56 36.56
N ARG A 218 48.50 -4.88 36.49
CA ARG A 218 48.05 -5.72 35.37
C ARG A 218 46.53 -5.76 35.24
N LYS A 219 45.81 -5.92 36.35
CA LYS A 219 44.33 -5.91 36.39
C LYS A 219 43.78 -4.55 35.95
N GLU A 220 44.39 -3.46 36.39
CA GLU A 220 44.01 -2.10 35.97
C GLU A 220 44.21 -1.87 34.47
N LYS A 221 45.35 -2.29 33.91
CA LYS A 221 45.63 -2.19 32.47
C LYS A 221 44.57 -2.96 31.65
N LYS A 222 44.23 -4.18 32.06
CA LYS A 222 43.15 -4.98 31.43
C LYS A 222 41.78 -4.29 31.49
N ARG A 223 41.43 -3.67 32.63
CA ARG A 223 40.17 -2.91 32.77
C ARG A 223 40.12 -1.70 31.84
N LYS A 224 41.20 -0.91 31.77
CA LYS A 224 41.33 0.24 30.86
C LYS A 224 41.22 -0.19 29.39
N GLU A 225 41.85 -1.29 29.02
CA GLU A 225 41.76 -1.84 27.66
C GLU A 225 40.33 -2.30 27.30
N LYS A 226 39.63 -2.96 28.23
CA LYS A 226 38.22 -3.35 28.05
C LYS A 226 37.32 -2.13 27.83
N LYS A 227 37.46 -1.08 28.65
CA LYS A 227 36.72 0.18 28.48
C LYS A 227 36.96 0.82 27.11
N ARG A 228 38.22 0.94 26.67
CA ARG A 228 38.57 1.47 25.34
C ARG A 228 37.94 0.67 24.20
N LYS A 229 37.91 -0.67 24.30
CA LYS A 229 37.27 -1.54 23.31
C LYS A 229 35.75 -1.34 23.28
N GLU A 230 35.14 -1.15 24.44
CA GLU A 230 33.71 -0.88 24.58
C GLU A 230 33.32 0.49 23.99
N GLU A 231 34.07 1.55 24.31
CA GLU A 231 33.89 2.89 23.73
C GLU A 231 34.03 2.87 22.19
N LYS A 232 35.02 2.15 21.65
CA LYS A 232 35.15 1.99 20.19
C LYS A 232 33.94 1.28 19.56
N LYS A 233 33.41 0.24 20.22
CA LYS A 233 32.20 -0.46 19.76
C LYS A 233 30.98 0.46 19.82
N GLU A 234 30.85 1.26 20.86
CA GLU A 234 29.76 2.23 21.01
C GLU A 234 29.81 3.31 19.92
N LYS A 235 30.99 3.87 19.63
CA LYS A 235 31.19 4.82 18.53
C LYS A 235 30.74 4.24 17.19
N LYS A 236 31.15 3.01 16.87
CA LYS A 236 30.71 2.29 15.65
C LYS A 236 29.19 2.09 15.60
N ARG A 237 28.54 1.79 16.73
CA ARG A 237 27.07 1.66 16.80
C ARG A 237 26.37 3.00 16.57
N LYS A 238 26.87 4.09 17.15
CA LYS A 238 26.34 5.45 16.95
C LYS A 238 26.48 5.90 15.49
N GLU A 239 27.61 5.60 14.87
CA GLU A 239 27.86 5.88 13.45
C GLU A 239 26.89 5.12 12.54
N LYS A 240 26.73 3.80 12.73
CA LYS A 240 25.74 3.00 12.00
C LYS A 240 24.32 3.55 12.12
N ARG A 241 23.90 3.95 13.33
CA ARG A 241 22.59 4.59 13.55
C ARG A 241 22.45 5.92 12.81
N ARG A 242 23.50 6.73 12.73
CA ARG A 242 23.49 8.00 11.98
C ARG A 242 23.39 7.75 10.47
N GLU A 243 24.12 6.76 9.97
CA GLU A 243 24.08 6.39 8.55
C GLU A 243 22.70 5.84 8.16
N GLU A 244 22.10 5.00 9.00
CA GLU A 244 20.75 4.49 8.81
C GLU A 244 19.71 5.63 8.75
N LYS A 245 19.78 6.60 9.66
CA LYS A 245 18.93 7.81 9.62
C LYS A 245 19.08 8.58 8.30
N ARG A 246 20.32 8.77 7.80
CA ARG A 246 20.57 9.44 6.50
C ARG A 246 19.97 8.66 5.33
N ARG A 247 20.07 7.32 5.35
CA ARG A 247 19.47 6.46 4.31
C ARG A 247 17.93 6.53 4.34
N GLU A 248 17.34 6.55 5.53
CA GLU A 248 15.89 6.70 5.70
C GLU A 248 15.40 8.07 5.20
N GLU A 249 16.12 9.14 5.52
CA GLU A 249 15.83 10.49 5.04
C GLU A 249 15.87 10.58 3.51
N LYS A 250 16.90 10.01 2.87
CA LYS A 250 16.97 9.91 1.40
C LYS A 250 15.77 9.18 0.80
N ARG A 251 15.35 8.05 1.39
CA ARG A 251 14.14 7.31 0.95
C ARG A 251 12.86 8.15 1.10
N ARG A 252 12.74 8.92 2.18
CA ARG A 252 11.61 9.83 2.40
C ARG A 252 11.59 10.96 1.38
N GLU A 253 12.74 11.53 1.06
CA GLU A 253 12.86 12.59 0.05
C GLU A 253 12.50 12.07 -1.35
N GLU A 254 12.98 10.87 -1.71
CA GLU A 254 12.64 10.21 -2.96
C GLU A 254 11.12 9.98 -3.10
N LYS A 255 10.46 9.48 -2.05
CA LYS A 255 8.99 9.35 -2.01
C LYS A 255 8.28 10.68 -2.24
N ARG A 256 8.75 11.78 -1.61
CA ARG A 256 8.19 13.13 -1.82
C ARG A 256 8.37 13.60 -3.26
N ARG A 257 9.52 13.32 -3.89
CA ARG A 257 9.78 13.66 -5.30
C ARG A 257 8.87 12.89 -6.25
N GLU A 258 8.65 11.60 -6.00
CA GLU A 258 7.69 10.80 -6.77
C GLU A 258 6.26 11.32 -6.64
N GLU A 259 5.84 11.66 -5.42
CA GLU A 259 4.50 12.19 -5.16
C GLU A 259 4.26 13.50 -5.91
N LYS A 260 5.23 14.44 -5.88
CA LYS A 260 5.18 15.67 -6.69
C LYS A 260 5.01 15.38 -8.18
N LYS A 261 5.76 14.42 -8.74
CA LYS A 261 5.63 13.99 -10.14
C LYS A 261 4.23 13.42 -10.44
N ARG A 262 3.67 12.60 -9.54
CA ARG A 262 2.32 12.04 -9.67
C ARG A 262 1.26 13.14 -9.62
N GLU A 263 1.40 14.11 -8.73
CA GLU A 263 0.47 15.24 -8.62
C GLU A 263 0.50 16.12 -9.88
N GLU A 264 1.69 16.39 -10.42
CA GLU A 264 1.85 17.13 -11.68
C GLU A 264 1.17 16.42 -12.86
N LYS A 265 1.32 15.09 -12.97
CA LYS A 265 0.61 14.27 -13.95
C LYS A 265 -0.92 14.41 -13.81
N ARG A 266 -1.45 14.31 -12.58
CA ARG A 266 -2.89 14.51 -12.29
C ARG A 266 -3.37 15.91 -12.69
N ARG A 267 -2.60 16.97 -12.40
CA ARG A 267 -2.91 18.35 -12.80
C ARG A 267 -2.95 18.50 -14.33
N LYS A 268 -1.97 17.94 -15.05
CA LYS A 268 -1.95 17.94 -16.54
C LYS A 268 -3.15 17.19 -17.12
N GLU A 269 -3.51 16.05 -16.55
CA GLU A 269 -4.69 15.27 -16.97
C GLU A 269 -6.01 16.02 -16.75
N LYS A 270 -6.18 16.67 -15.59
CA LYS A 270 -7.35 17.53 -15.32
C LYS A 270 -7.48 18.64 -16.37
N LYS A 271 -6.40 19.35 -16.69
CA LYS A 271 -6.37 20.39 -17.74
C LYS A 271 -6.76 19.82 -19.12
N ARG A 272 -6.25 18.63 -19.49
CA ARG A 272 -6.61 17.96 -20.76
C ARG A 272 -8.11 17.58 -20.80
N LYS A 273 -8.65 17.01 -19.71
CA LYS A 273 -10.09 16.68 -19.61
C LYS A 273 -10.97 17.92 -19.73
N GLU A 274 -10.58 19.03 -19.11
CA GLU A 274 -11.30 20.30 -19.21
C GLU A 274 -11.29 20.85 -20.65
N LYS A 275 -10.13 20.86 -21.33
CA LYS A 275 -10.03 21.24 -22.74
C LYS A 275 -10.98 20.42 -23.62
N ARG A 276 -10.98 19.08 -23.48
CA ARG A 276 -11.90 18.18 -24.21
C ARG A 276 -13.37 18.49 -23.93
N ARG A 277 -13.75 18.79 -22.67
CA ARG A 277 -15.13 19.20 -22.32
C ARG A 277 -15.53 20.51 -23.01
N LYS A 278 -14.64 21.51 -23.00
CA LYS A 278 -14.88 22.81 -23.68
C LYS A 278 -15.03 22.63 -25.19
N GLU A 279 -14.22 21.77 -25.79
CA GLU A 279 -14.30 21.45 -27.22
C GLU A 279 -15.60 20.75 -27.60
N LYS A 280 -16.02 19.72 -26.85
CA LYS A 280 -17.33 19.05 -27.05
C LYS A 280 -18.50 20.04 -27.02
N LYS A 281 -18.50 20.97 -26.05
CA LYS A 281 -19.53 22.04 -25.98
C LYS A 281 -19.51 22.96 -27.20
N ARG A 282 -18.33 23.32 -27.72
CA ARG A 282 -18.20 24.14 -28.93
C ARG A 282 -18.70 23.40 -30.17
N GLU A 283 -18.37 22.12 -30.29
CA GLU A 283 -18.81 21.28 -31.41
C GLU A 283 -20.34 21.12 -31.42
N GLU A 284 -20.94 20.89 -30.24
CA GLU A 284 -22.39 20.81 -30.10
C GLU A 284 -23.09 22.12 -30.52
N LYS A 285 -22.55 23.28 -30.13
CA LYS A 285 -23.05 24.59 -30.59
C LYS A 285 -23.00 24.72 -32.13
N ARG A 286 -21.87 24.34 -32.75
CA ARG A 286 -21.72 24.33 -34.22
C ARG A 286 -22.73 23.40 -34.90
N ARG A 287 -22.97 22.20 -34.35
CA ARG A 287 -23.98 21.25 -34.86
C ARG A 287 -25.40 21.84 -34.78
N LYS A 288 -25.78 22.45 -33.66
CA LYS A 288 -27.08 23.13 -33.48
C LYS A 288 -27.26 24.28 -34.48
N GLU A 289 -26.21 25.08 -34.70
CA GLU A 289 -26.23 26.17 -35.66
C GLU A 289 -26.38 25.69 -37.11
N LYS A 290 -25.64 24.64 -37.52
CA LYS A 290 -25.80 24.00 -38.84
C LYS A 290 -27.25 23.54 -39.06
N LYS A 291 -27.86 22.85 -38.08
CA LYS A 291 -29.26 22.42 -38.14
C LYS A 291 -30.23 23.61 -38.29
N ARG A 292 -30.01 24.71 -37.56
CA ARG A 292 -30.82 25.94 -37.69
C ARG A 292 -30.72 26.56 -39.08
N LYS A 293 -29.49 26.70 -39.62
CA LYS A 293 -29.24 27.22 -40.98
C LYS A 293 -29.93 26.35 -42.04
N GLU A 294 -29.85 25.04 -41.91
CA GLU A 294 -30.51 24.10 -42.82
C GLU A 294 -32.04 24.22 -42.79
N LYS A 295 -32.64 24.31 -41.59
CA LYS A 295 -34.09 24.56 -41.43
C LYS A 295 -34.52 25.86 -42.14
N LYS A 296 -33.79 26.96 -41.92
CA LYS A 296 -34.06 28.25 -42.60
C LYS A 296 -33.97 28.13 -44.12
N ARG A 297 -32.98 27.39 -44.66
CA ARG A 297 -32.83 27.15 -46.11
C ARG A 297 -34.00 26.35 -46.68
N LYS A 298 -34.43 25.29 -45.99
CA LYS A 298 -35.61 24.48 -46.39
C LYS A 298 -36.90 25.32 -46.38
N GLU A 299 -37.07 26.17 -45.38
CA GLU A 299 -38.22 27.07 -45.27
C GLU A 299 -38.25 28.10 -46.41
N LYS A 300 -37.11 28.76 -46.71
CA LYS A 300 -37.00 29.67 -47.86
C LYS A 300 -37.39 28.98 -49.18
N LYS A 301 -36.88 27.78 -49.44
CA LYS A 301 -37.24 26.97 -50.62
C LYS A 301 -38.75 26.67 -50.69
N ARG A 302 -39.39 26.31 -49.56
CA ARG A 302 -40.84 26.08 -49.48
C ARG A 302 -41.64 27.34 -49.79
N LYS A 303 -41.28 28.49 -49.20
CA LYS A 303 -41.94 29.79 -49.46
C LYS A 303 -41.82 30.19 -50.94
N GLU A 304 -40.65 29.99 -51.54
CA GLU A 304 -40.43 30.27 -52.96
C GLU A 304 -41.28 29.39 -53.88
N LYS A 305 -41.35 28.08 -53.60
CA LYS A 305 -42.25 27.15 -54.34
C LYS A 305 -43.71 27.61 -54.26
N LYS A 306 -44.22 27.96 -53.07
CA LYS A 306 -45.58 28.48 -52.89
C LYS A 306 -45.82 29.77 -53.69
N ARG A 307 -44.84 30.69 -53.71
CA ARG A 307 -44.93 31.95 -54.49
C ARG A 307 -44.99 31.68 -56.00
N LYS A 308 -44.16 30.77 -56.51
CA LYS A 308 -44.18 30.35 -57.94
C LYS A 308 -45.51 29.70 -58.31
N GLU A 309 -46.06 28.86 -57.44
CA GLU A 309 -47.36 28.21 -57.64
C GLU A 309 -48.51 29.23 -57.67
N LYS A 310 -48.55 30.18 -56.72
CA LYS A 310 -49.54 31.27 -56.73
C LYS A 310 -49.49 32.06 -58.06
N LYS A 311 -48.29 32.45 -58.51
CA LYS A 311 -48.10 33.14 -59.81
C LYS A 311 -48.61 32.32 -60.99
N ARG A 312 -48.36 30.99 -61.02
CA ARG A 312 -48.88 30.09 -62.07
C ARG A 312 -50.40 30.01 -62.06
N LYS A 313 -51.03 29.86 -60.88
CA LYS A 313 -52.50 29.84 -60.73
C LYS A 313 -53.13 31.16 -61.19
N GLU A 314 -52.52 32.29 -60.84
CA GLU A 314 -52.99 33.61 -61.27
C GLU A 314 -52.90 33.80 -62.79
N LYS A 315 -51.78 33.41 -63.42
CA LYS A 315 -51.64 33.42 -64.89
C LYS A 315 -52.75 32.59 -65.55
N LYS A 316 -52.99 31.35 -65.09
CA LYS A 316 -54.07 30.48 -65.60
C LYS A 316 -55.45 31.14 -65.45
N ARG A 317 -55.73 31.80 -64.31
CA ARG A 317 -57.01 32.50 -64.08
C ARG A 317 -57.18 33.69 -65.04
N LYS A 318 -56.13 34.50 -65.26
CA LYS A 318 -56.12 35.62 -66.22
C LYS A 318 -56.35 35.11 -67.65
N GLU A 319 -55.71 34.01 -68.03
CA GLU A 319 -55.89 33.39 -69.34
C GLU A 319 -57.31 32.87 -69.56
N LYS A 320 -57.89 32.16 -68.57
CA LYS A 320 -59.30 31.73 -68.61
C LYS A 320 -60.25 32.91 -68.81
N LYS A 321 -60.08 34.01 -68.05
CA LYS A 321 -60.88 35.24 -68.20
C LYS A 321 -60.74 35.84 -69.61
N ARG A 322 -59.52 35.88 -70.18
CA ARG A 322 -59.30 36.37 -71.55
C ARG A 322 -60.02 35.50 -72.59
N LYS A 323 -59.91 34.17 -72.48
CA LYS A 323 -60.60 33.21 -73.36
C LYS A 323 -62.12 33.36 -73.29
N GLU A 324 -62.67 33.53 -72.08
CA GLU A 324 -64.10 33.75 -71.86
C GLU A 324 -64.57 35.08 -72.48
N LYS A 325 -63.83 36.17 -72.29
CA LYS A 325 -64.12 37.47 -72.92
C LYS A 325 -64.16 37.36 -74.44
N LYS A 326 -63.18 36.68 -75.05
CA LYS A 326 -63.15 36.41 -76.51
C LYS A 326 -64.36 35.58 -76.96
N ARG A 327 -64.77 34.57 -76.20
CA ARG A 327 -65.96 33.75 -76.51
C ARG A 327 -67.24 34.59 -76.49
N LYS A 328 -67.46 35.40 -75.44
CA LYS A 328 -68.61 36.31 -75.31
C LYS A 328 -68.65 37.34 -76.44
N GLU A 329 -67.49 37.86 -76.86
CA GLU A 329 -67.40 38.79 -77.99
C GLU A 329 -67.76 38.13 -79.32
N LYS A 330 -67.25 36.93 -79.59
CA LYS A 330 -67.63 36.14 -80.78
C LYS A 330 -69.14 35.88 -80.83
N GLU A 331 -69.74 35.54 -79.69
CA GLU A 331 -71.18 35.29 -79.58
C GLU A 331 -72.00 36.56 -79.87
N ARG A 332 -71.60 37.73 -79.32
CA ARG A 332 -72.22 39.03 -79.61
C ARG A 332 -72.15 39.35 -81.11
N LYS A 333 -70.97 39.24 -81.73
CA LYS A 333 -70.77 39.45 -83.17
C LYS A 333 -71.64 38.50 -84.01
N GLY A 334 -71.77 37.23 -83.59
CA GLY A 334 -72.65 36.25 -84.21
C GLY A 334 -74.14 36.63 -84.15
N LYS A 335 -74.62 37.08 -82.98
CA LYS A 335 -76.00 37.57 -82.80
C LYS A 335 -76.28 38.80 -83.67
N GLU A 336 -75.33 39.73 -83.75
CA GLU A 336 -75.44 40.93 -84.58
C GLU A 336 -75.54 40.59 -86.08
N ARG A 337 -74.68 39.68 -86.57
CA ARG A 337 -74.73 39.17 -87.96
C ARG A 337 -76.09 38.54 -88.27
N LYS A 338 -76.60 37.65 -87.41
CA LYS A 338 -77.94 37.04 -87.56
C LYS A 338 -79.05 38.10 -87.56
N GLY A 339 -78.94 39.14 -86.75
CA GLY A 339 -79.87 40.27 -86.71
C GLY A 339 -79.89 41.06 -88.02
N LYS A 340 -78.71 41.38 -88.59
CA LYS A 340 -78.58 42.06 -89.89
C LYS A 340 -79.18 41.21 -91.02
N GLU A 341 -78.92 39.90 -91.01
CA GLU A 341 -79.47 38.98 -92.00
C GLU A 341 -81.01 38.91 -91.95
N ARG A 342 -81.60 38.80 -90.74
CA ARG A 342 -83.06 38.85 -90.53
C ARG A 342 -83.68 40.16 -91.03
N LYS A 343 -83.06 41.31 -90.74
CA LYS A 343 -83.49 42.63 -91.25
C LYS A 343 -83.43 42.69 -92.78
N GLY A 344 -82.38 42.13 -93.38
CA GLY A 344 -82.23 42.00 -94.84
C GLY A 344 -83.34 41.16 -95.47
N LYS A 345 -83.65 39.99 -94.89
CA LYS A 345 -84.76 39.12 -95.33
C LYS A 345 -86.12 39.84 -95.26
N LYS A 346 -86.43 40.51 -94.14
CA LYS A 346 -87.65 41.33 -93.99
C LYS A 346 -87.74 42.45 -95.03
N ARG A 347 -86.63 43.16 -95.32
CA ARG A 347 -86.59 44.19 -96.38
C ARG A 347 -86.88 43.62 -97.77
N LYS A 348 -86.28 42.46 -98.11
CA LYS A 348 -86.54 41.77 -99.39
C LYS A 348 -88.00 41.35 -99.52
N GLU A 349 -88.59 40.82 -98.45
CA GLU A 349 -90.00 40.44 -98.41
C GLU A 349 -90.94 41.65 -98.58
N LYS A 350 -90.66 42.76 -97.89
CA LYS A 350 -91.43 44.01 -98.02
C LYS A 350 -91.39 44.55 -99.47
N LYS A 351 -90.22 44.56 -100.11
CA LYS A 351 -90.07 44.90 -101.53
C LYS A 351 -90.87 43.96 -102.45
N ARG A 352 -90.90 42.66 -102.18
CA ARG A 352 -91.72 41.67 -102.92
C ARG A 352 -93.21 41.95 -102.79
N LYS A 353 -93.71 42.22 -101.58
CA LYS A 353 -95.12 42.57 -101.33
C LYS A 353 -95.50 43.87 -102.03
N GLU A 354 -94.64 44.87 -102.02
CA GLU A 354 -94.86 46.13 -102.72
C GLU A 354 -94.92 45.96 -104.24
N LYS A 355 -94.00 45.16 -104.83
CA LYS A 355 -94.06 44.79 -106.25
C LYS A 355 -95.38 44.12 -106.61
N LYS A 356 -95.83 43.12 -105.83
CA LYS A 356 -97.12 42.46 -106.02
C LYS A 356 -98.29 43.45 -105.95
N ARG A 357 -98.25 44.41 -105.03
CA ARG A 357 -99.31 45.44 -104.87
C ARG A 357 -99.35 46.38 -106.07
N LYS A 358 -98.19 46.83 -106.58
CA LYS A 358 -98.09 47.64 -107.81
C LYS A 358 -98.59 46.88 -109.04
N GLU A 359 -98.28 45.59 -109.15
CA GLU A 359 -98.77 44.73 -110.22
C GLU A 359 -100.30 44.55 -110.16
N LYS A 360 -100.86 44.33 -108.97
CA LYS A 360 -102.31 44.24 -108.74
C LYS A 360 -103.02 45.53 -109.16
N LYS A 361 -102.47 46.70 -108.78
CA LYS A 361 -102.97 48.03 -109.23
C LYS A 361 -102.90 48.19 -110.75
N ARG A 362 -101.81 47.75 -111.41
CA ARG A 362 -101.71 47.75 -112.89
C ARG A 362 -102.79 46.88 -113.55
N LYS A 363 -103.02 45.67 -113.03
CA LYS A 363 -104.06 44.76 -113.52
C LYS A 363 -105.47 45.34 -113.34
N GLU A 364 -105.72 46.01 -112.22
CA GLU A 364 -106.99 46.70 -111.95
C GLU A 364 -107.19 47.90 -112.90
N LYS A 365 -106.15 48.70 -113.14
CA LYS A 365 -106.18 49.80 -114.13
C LYS A 365 -106.55 49.27 -115.53
N LYS A 366 -105.90 48.18 -115.97
CA LYS A 366 -106.22 47.50 -117.23
C LYS A 366 -107.67 46.98 -117.28
N ARG A 367 -108.20 46.45 -116.17
CA ARG A 367 -109.62 46.03 -116.08
C ARG A 367 -110.58 47.21 -116.19
N LYS A 368 -110.30 48.33 -115.52
CA LYS A 368 -111.12 49.56 -115.60
C LYS A 368 -111.10 50.15 -117.02
N GLU A 369 -109.95 50.12 -117.68
CA GLU A 369 -109.80 50.54 -119.08
C GLU A 369 -110.59 49.62 -120.04
N LYS A 370 -110.52 48.30 -119.86
CA LYS A 370 -111.38 47.35 -120.60
C LYS A 370 -112.87 47.60 -120.38
N LYS A 371 -113.29 47.93 -119.15
CA LYS A 371 -114.70 48.29 -118.86
C LYS A 371 -115.12 49.59 -119.58
N ARG A 372 -114.26 50.61 -119.61
CA ARG A 372 -114.52 51.86 -120.36
C ARG A 372 -114.67 51.61 -121.86
N LYS A 373 -113.81 50.78 -122.45
CA LYS A 373 -113.92 50.38 -123.87
C LYS A 373 -115.15 49.54 -124.19
N LYS A 374 -115.70 48.84 -123.20
CA LYS A 374 -116.95 48.08 -123.34
C LYS A 374 -118.17 49.00 -123.30
N LYS A 375 -118.13 50.04 -122.45
CA LYS A 375 -119.19 51.06 -122.36
C LYS A 375 -119.29 51.92 -123.62
N SER A 376 -118.15 52.37 -124.17
CA SER A 376 -118.14 53.12 -125.44
C SER A 376 -118.52 52.30 -126.68
N LYS A 377 -118.74 50.98 -126.53
CA LYS A 377 -119.21 50.09 -127.59
C LYS A 377 -120.73 49.88 -127.51
N GLN A 378 -121.32 50.05 -126.32
CA GLN A 378 -122.76 50.00 -126.10
C GLN A 378 -123.43 51.31 -126.53
N ASP A 379 -122.79 52.45 -126.28
CA ASP A 379 -123.29 53.78 -126.67
C ASP A 379 -123.22 54.05 -128.21
N LYS A 380 -122.91 53.05 -129.04
CA LYS A 380 -122.86 53.16 -130.51
C LYS A 380 -123.91 52.30 -131.24
N ASP A 381 -124.59 51.42 -130.52
CA ASP A 381 -125.53 50.45 -131.10
C ASP A 381 -127.00 50.85 -130.86
N GLU A 382 -127.29 51.98 -130.18
CA GLU A 382 -128.66 52.48 -129.90
C GLU A 382 -129.16 53.61 -130.84
N ASP A 383 -128.35 54.07 -131.81
CA ASP A 383 -128.72 55.19 -132.71
C ASP A 383 -129.28 54.74 -134.08
N ASN A 384 -129.64 53.46 -134.29
CA ASN A 384 -130.00 52.96 -135.63
C ASN A 384 -131.02 51.81 -135.63
N GLU A 385 -132.24 52.06 -135.17
CA GLU A 385 -133.50 51.28 -135.32
C GLU A 385 -134.55 52.12 -134.53
N ASP A 386 -135.54 52.82 -135.06
CA ASP A 386 -136.45 52.57 -136.19
C ASP A 386 -136.90 53.88 -136.84
N ARG A 387 -136.97 53.81 -138.17
CA ARG A 387 -137.75 54.64 -139.08
C ARG A 387 -138.60 53.70 -139.90
#